data_AF-W8K0L4-F1
#
_entry.id   AF-W8K0L4-F1
#
_cell.length_a   1.000
_cell.length_b   1.000
_cell.length_c   1.000
_cell.angle_alpha   90.00
_cell.angle_beta   90.00
_cell.angle_gamma   90.00
#
_symmetry.space_group_name_H-M   'P 1'
#
loop_
_entity.id
_entity.type
_entity.pdbx_description
1 polymer ?
#
loop_
_entity_poly.entity_id
_entity_poly.type
_entity_poly.pdbx_seq_one_letter_code
_entity_poly.pdbx_strand_id
1 'polypeptide(L)'
;MSLGFDIIDLHNLKRNHHKDKRNVFSPSLVHVLYPVGLLANLFFGCAFTIQWFSSFKQKQACVPKIFWILSSMGALLMITHGFIQSQYPISLLHSANLVIYFRNLNITSSYKLSFVSTLGILVLSLMLTTLPFAIESYYYPHMKWMASPNILHLPFPPPNQYWHILGCLGLLIFSSRFFVQWCYLETKKSSSLPALFWLVGFLGGFLAFTYFIRTGDPVNIISYGCGLLPSLANLRIIYKKYRLPDHRNYSYSCFLSAGEASGDTLGSHILHHMKAIDPHRRYFGVGGPLMRKEGLEVLITMEKFQVSGFLEIFISIFGLFAKYRKLHKAILKENPETVLFIDFPDFHLFLIKKLRKSGYQGKIIHYVCPSIWAWRQNRKKILEKNLDILLLILPFEQDIFQNSPLKTVYLGHPLVETAKKFQHSDIWKEKLAISNQPIVAAFPGSRPGDITRNLTVQIRAFLASSLASTHQLLVSSSHAKYDHILSDLLTKEGCENSRIIPFTLRYQLMHSCDFALAKCGTIVLETALHQTPTIVTCLLGSFDNFFSKIHIQNSSSCIFSS
;
A
#
# COMPACT_ATOMS: atom_id res chain seq x y z
N MET A 1 -11.47 66.64 41.56
CA MET A 1 -11.96 66.63 40.16
C MET A 1 -11.66 68.00 39.58
N SER A 2 -10.56 68.17 38.86
CA SER A 2 -10.29 69.40 38.10
C SER A 2 -10.12 69.03 36.63
N LEU A 3 -11.01 69.59 35.82
CA LEU A 3 -10.87 69.68 34.38
C LEU A 3 -9.91 70.83 34.08
N GLY A 4 -8.80 70.55 33.42
CA GLY A 4 -7.88 71.53 32.87
C GLY A 4 -7.70 71.27 31.38
N PHE A 5 -8.14 72.21 30.56
CA PHE A 5 -7.75 72.36 29.17
C PHE A 5 -6.26 72.76 29.12
N ASP A 6 -5.49 72.21 28.17
CA ASP A 6 -4.32 72.91 27.61
C ASP A 6 -4.04 72.49 26.16
N ILE A 7 -4.40 73.41 25.26
CA ILE A 7 -3.65 73.95 24.11
C ILE A 7 -2.80 72.97 23.28
N ILE A 8 -3.26 72.74 22.05
CA ILE A 8 -2.54 72.05 20.97
C ILE A 8 -1.34 72.90 20.52
N ASP A 9 -0.14 72.39 20.80
CA ASP A 9 1.12 72.95 20.32
C ASP A 9 1.31 72.68 18.82
N LEU A 10 0.79 73.59 17.99
CA LEU A 10 0.87 73.61 16.52
C LEU A 10 2.32 73.68 15.99
N HIS A 11 3.31 73.91 16.85
CA HIS A 11 4.72 73.97 16.45
C HIS A 11 5.36 72.58 16.25
N ASN A 12 4.76 71.51 16.79
CA ASN A 12 5.25 70.13 16.65
C ASN A 12 4.73 69.39 15.40
N LEU A 13 3.63 69.84 14.78
CA LEU A 13 3.09 69.22 13.56
C LEU A 13 3.95 69.50 12.31
N LYS A 14 4.70 70.61 12.28
CA LYS A 14 5.61 70.92 11.15
C LYS A 14 6.95 70.18 11.20
N ARG A 15 7.39 69.68 12.36
CA ARG A 15 8.66 68.92 12.48
C ARG A 15 8.52 67.44 12.10
N ASN A 16 7.32 66.86 12.18
CA ASN A 16 7.11 65.46 11.82
C ASN A 16 6.97 65.21 10.31
N HIS A 17 6.71 66.23 9.49
CA HIS A 17 6.69 66.06 8.03
C HIS A 17 8.07 66.01 7.37
N HIS A 18 9.16 66.29 8.09
CA HIS A 18 10.52 66.29 7.52
C HIS A 18 11.34 65.03 7.80
N LYS A 19 10.84 64.05 8.57
CA LYS A 19 11.60 62.84 8.95
C LYS A 19 11.37 61.60 8.08
N ASP A 20 10.57 61.69 7.03
CA ASP A 20 10.26 60.55 6.15
C ASP A 20 10.91 60.60 4.76
N LYS A 21 12.08 61.22 4.66
CA LYS A 21 13.02 60.98 3.54
C LYS A 21 13.85 59.71 3.77
N ARG A 22 13.18 58.59 4.11
CA ARG A 22 13.84 57.36 4.61
C ARG A 22 13.92 56.20 3.62
N ASN A 23 13.57 56.41 2.35
CA ASN A 23 13.83 55.48 1.25
C ASN A 23 14.26 56.29 0.02
N VAL A 24 15.21 55.76 -0.77
CA VAL A 24 15.61 56.33 -2.07
C VAL A 24 14.43 56.38 -3.06
N PHE A 25 13.42 55.55 -2.82
CA PHE A 25 12.12 55.58 -3.48
C PHE A 25 11.02 56.17 -2.59
N SER A 26 10.11 56.96 -3.14
CA SER A 26 8.95 57.45 -2.40
C SER A 26 8.15 56.26 -1.82
N PRO A 27 7.53 56.39 -0.63
CA PRO A 27 6.70 55.32 -0.05
C PRO A 27 5.64 54.81 -1.04
N SER A 28 5.12 55.69 -1.91
CA SER A 28 4.22 55.34 -3.00
C SER A 28 4.83 54.38 -4.03
N LEU A 29 6.10 54.54 -4.41
CA LEU A 29 6.75 53.70 -5.41
C LEU A 29 7.07 52.30 -4.87
N VAL A 30 7.45 52.21 -3.59
CA VAL A 30 7.71 50.93 -2.91
C VAL A 30 6.45 50.06 -2.88
N HIS A 31 5.29 50.66 -2.59
CA HIS A 31 4.01 49.95 -2.62
C HIS A 31 3.57 49.59 -4.04
N VAL A 32 3.78 50.46 -5.02
CA VAL A 32 3.43 50.20 -6.43
C VAL A 32 4.26 49.08 -7.03
N LEU A 33 5.56 48.99 -6.70
CA LEU A 33 6.46 47.98 -7.23
C LEU A 33 6.56 46.72 -6.36
N TYR A 34 5.92 46.70 -5.19
CA TYR A 34 5.86 45.52 -4.32
C TYR A 34 5.37 44.23 -5.03
N PRO A 35 4.35 44.28 -5.92
CA PRO A 35 3.86 43.11 -6.65
C PRO A 35 4.90 42.43 -7.57
N VAL A 36 6.03 43.08 -7.88
CA VAL A 36 7.14 42.46 -8.64
C VAL A 36 7.64 41.19 -7.94
N GLY A 37 7.69 41.20 -6.60
CA GLY A 37 8.07 40.02 -5.81
C GLY A 37 7.03 38.89 -5.90
N LEU A 38 5.74 39.21 -5.98
CA LEU A 38 4.69 38.21 -6.19
C LEU A 38 4.78 37.58 -7.57
N LEU A 39 5.09 38.37 -8.60
CA LEU A 39 5.33 37.85 -9.95
C LEU A 39 6.55 36.92 -9.99
N ALA A 40 7.63 37.27 -9.27
CA ALA A 40 8.80 36.40 -9.11
C ALA A 40 8.40 35.02 -8.52
N ASN A 41 7.53 35.03 -7.49
CA ASN A 41 7.02 33.80 -6.88
C ASN A 41 6.14 32.98 -7.81
N LEU A 42 5.39 33.61 -8.72
CA LEU A 42 4.63 32.89 -9.75
C LEU A 42 5.58 32.08 -10.65
N PHE A 43 6.68 32.69 -11.10
CA PHE A 43 7.70 31.98 -11.91
C PHE A 43 8.33 30.82 -11.16
N PHE A 44 8.72 31.00 -9.89
CA PHE A 44 9.25 29.92 -9.07
C PHE A 44 8.21 28.81 -8.84
N GLY A 45 6.96 29.17 -8.52
CA GLY A 45 5.86 28.23 -8.33
C GLY A 45 5.58 27.40 -9.58
N CYS A 46 5.54 28.02 -10.77
CA CYS A 46 5.42 27.33 -12.04
C CYS A 46 6.60 26.37 -12.28
N ALA A 47 7.83 26.82 -12.01
CA ALA A 47 9.03 25.99 -12.16
C ALA A 47 8.92 24.71 -11.30
N PHE A 48 8.65 24.85 -10.00
CA PHE A 48 8.52 23.72 -9.08
C PHE A 48 7.35 22.80 -9.42
N THR A 49 6.21 23.35 -9.86
CA THR A 49 5.04 22.55 -10.25
C THR A 49 5.35 21.67 -11.46
N ILE A 50 5.99 22.23 -12.48
CA ILE A 50 6.40 21.48 -13.67
C ILE A 50 7.43 20.41 -13.32
N GLN A 51 8.40 20.75 -12.46
CA GLN A 51 9.41 19.80 -11.96
C GLN A 51 8.76 18.64 -11.21
N TRP A 52 7.81 18.92 -10.32
CA TRP A 52 7.11 17.91 -9.54
C TRP A 52 6.31 16.98 -10.45
N PHE A 53 5.53 17.52 -11.38
CA PHE A 53 4.74 16.73 -12.31
C PHE A 53 5.63 15.85 -13.21
N SER A 54 6.74 16.39 -13.69
CA SER A 54 7.73 15.63 -14.47
C SER A 54 8.33 14.48 -13.68
N SER A 55 8.71 14.72 -12.42
CA SER A 55 9.25 13.69 -11.53
C SER A 55 8.23 12.61 -11.20
N PHE A 56 6.95 12.97 -11.06
CA PHE A 56 5.87 12.02 -10.85
C PHE A 56 5.66 11.11 -12.06
N LYS A 57 5.65 11.69 -13.28
CA LYS A 57 5.51 10.95 -14.53
C LYS A 57 6.68 9.98 -14.76
N GLN A 58 7.90 10.39 -14.44
CA GLN A 58 9.12 9.60 -14.66
C GLN A 58 9.49 8.68 -13.50
N LYS A 59 8.81 8.76 -12.34
CA LYS A 59 9.14 8.05 -11.10
C LYS A 59 10.60 8.24 -10.64
N GLN A 60 11.22 9.34 -11.03
CA GLN A 60 12.59 9.72 -10.69
C GLN A 60 12.63 11.23 -10.49
N ALA A 61 13.42 11.70 -9.50
CA ALA A 61 13.64 13.13 -9.31
C ALA A 61 14.44 13.70 -10.49
N CYS A 62 13.77 14.42 -11.38
CA CYS A 62 14.35 15.04 -12.57
C CYS A 62 14.03 16.53 -12.61
N VAL A 63 14.85 17.28 -13.34
CA VAL A 63 14.68 18.73 -13.52
C VAL A 63 14.67 19.04 -15.03
N PRO A 64 13.50 19.40 -15.60
CA PRO A 64 13.41 19.71 -17.03
C PRO A 64 14.03 21.09 -17.35
N LYS A 65 14.45 21.32 -18.60
CA LYS A 65 15.06 22.60 -19.03
C LYS A 65 14.20 23.83 -18.69
N ILE A 66 12.88 23.69 -18.83
CA ILE A 66 11.90 24.75 -18.52
C ILE A 66 11.95 25.22 -17.05
N PHE A 67 12.34 24.33 -16.12
CA PHE A 67 12.53 24.70 -14.71
C PHE A 67 13.58 25.80 -14.56
N TRP A 68 14.71 25.67 -15.26
CA TRP A 68 15.81 26.62 -15.16
C TRP A 68 15.48 27.96 -15.83
N ILE A 69 14.72 27.94 -16.93
CA ILE A 69 14.24 29.16 -17.61
C ILE A 69 13.35 29.96 -16.66
N LEU A 70 12.30 29.33 -16.13
CA LEU A 70 11.36 29.97 -15.21
C LEU A 70 12.06 30.43 -13.92
N SER A 71 12.97 29.63 -13.37
CA SER A 71 13.75 30.01 -12.18
C SER A 71 14.68 31.21 -12.43
N SER A 72 15.21 31.35 -13.64
CA SER A 72 16.03 32.51 -14.04
C SER A 72 15.19 33.78 -14.10
N MET A 73 14.00 33.70 -14.70
CA MET A 73 13.05 34.82 -14.74
C MET A 73 12.62 35.25 -13.33
N GLY A 74 12.28 34.28 -12.48
CA GLY A 74 11.96 34.54 -11.07
C GLY A 74 13.12 35.19 -10.30
N ALA A 75 14.35 34.74 -10.52
CA ALA A 75 15.53 35.31 -9.85
C ALA A 75 15.78 36.76 -10.24
N LEU A 76 15.67 37.10 -11.54
CA LEU A 76 15.81 38.48 -12.00
C LEU A 76 14.80 39.42 -11.33
N LEU A 77 13.53 39.01 -11.28
CA LEU A 77 12.48 39.79 -10.62
C LEU A 77 12.72 39.92 -9.11
N MET A 78 13.23 38.86 -8.46
CA MET A 78 13.51 38.89 -7.03
C MET A 78 14.73 39.73 -6.65
N ILE A 79 15.74 39.81 -7.52
CA ILE A 79 16.86 40.75 -7.36
C ILE A 79 16.33 42.19 -7.39
N THR A 80 15.49 42.53 -8.37
CA THR A 80 14.85 43.84 -8.47
C THR A 80 14.01 44.15 -7.24
N HIS A 81 13.20 43.18 -6.78
CA HIS A 81 12.41 43.31 -5.56
C HIS A 81 13.29 43.55 -4.32
N GLY A 82 14.40 42.82 -4.19
CA GLY A 82 15.37 42.99 -3.10
C GLY A 82 16.02 44.37 -3.07
N PHE A 83 16.31 44.97 -4.23
CA PHE A 83 16.76 46.36 -4.31
C PHE A 83 15.67 47.35 -3.90
N ILE A 84 14.42 47.18 -4.37
CA ILE A 84 13.30 48.05 -4.00
C ILE A 84 13.04 48.03 -2.48
N GLN A 85 13.22 46.87 -1.85
CA GLN A 85 12.99 46.67 -0.42
C GLN A 85 14.25 46.89 0.44
N SER A 86 15.40 47.24 -0.14
CA SER A 86 16.67 47.32 0.61
C SER A 86 16.99 46.03 1.40
N GLN A 87 16.73 44.87 0.79
CA GLN A 87 16.99 43.53 1.32
C GLN A 87 18.23 42.91 0.66
N TYR A 88 19.42 43.36 1.09
CA TYR A 88 20.69 42.90 0.52
C TYR A 88 20.85 41.37 0.47
N PRO A 89 20.53 40.60 1.53
CA PRO A 89 20.68 39.15 1.51
C PRO A 89 19.84 38.47 0.41
N ILE A 90 18.64 38.98 0.11
CA ILE A 90 17.78 38.46 -0.96
C ILE A 90 18.43 38.71 -2.32
N SER A 91 18.84 39.96 -2.58
CA SER A 91 19.49 40.33 -3.84
C SER A 91 20.76 39.52 -4.09
N LEU A 92 21.62 39.38 -3.08
CA LEU A 92 22.85 38.62 -3.16
C LEU A 92 22.58 37.13 -3.47
N LEU A 93 21.62 36.53 -2.77
CA LEU A 93 21.23 35.14 -2.94
C LEU A 93 20.74 34.83 -4.35
N HIS A 94 19.82 35.66 -4.86
CA HIS A 94 19.22 35.44 -6.17
C HIS A 94 20.22 35.73 -7.30
N SER A 95 21.16 36.64 -7.09
CA SER A 95 22.30 36.87 -8.01
C SER A 95 23.18 35.63 -8.14
N ALA A 96 23.55 35.03 -7.00
CA ALA A 96 24.32 33.78 -6.99
C ALA A 96 23.58 32.64 -7.69
N ASN A 97 22.29 32.46 -7.37
CA ASN A 97 21.46 31.42 -7.95
C ASN A 97 21.27 31.59 -9.46
N LEU A 98 21.15 32.82 -9.97
CA LEU A 98 20.98 33.11 -11.39
C LEU A 98 22.15 32.57 -12.22
N VAL A 99 23.39 32.69 -11.72
CA VAL A 99 24.58 32.12 -12.39
C VAL A 99 24.52 30.59 -12.45
N ILE A 100 24.04 29.94 -11.38
CA ILE A 100 23.87 28.49 -11.35
C ILE A 100 22.77 28.03 -12.31
N TYR A 101 21.67 28.78 -12.42
CA TYR A 101 20.59 28.48 -13.37
C TYR A 101 21.07 28.61 -14.81
N PHE A 102 21.81 29.68 -15.10
CA PHE A 102 22.43 29.88 -16.40
C PHE A 102 23.42 28.75 -16.74
N ARG A 103 24.27 28.34 -15.79
CA ARG A 103 25.18 27.21 -15.97
C ARG A 103 24.43 25.93 -16.34
N ASN A 104 23.33 25.63 -15.65
CA ASN A 104 22.50 24.47 -15.94
C ASN A 104 21.88 24.51 -17.34
N LEU A 105 21.50 25.68 -17.85
CA LEU A 105 21.04 25.86 -19.22
C LEU A 105 22.19 25.70 -20.23
N ASN A 106 23.36 26.26 -19.94
CA ASN A 106 24.53 26.26 -20.81
C ASN A 106 25.10 24.86 -21.06
N ILE A 107 24.95 23.92 -20.13
CA ILE A 107 25.40 22.51 -20.32
C ILE A 107 24.79 21.86 -21.56
N THR A 108 23.58 22.29 -21.96
CA THR A 108 22.89 21.79 -23.16
C THR A 108 23.21 22.56 -24.44
N SER A 109 24.06 23.58 -24.37
CA SER A 109 24.41 24.43 -25.51
C SER A 109 25.65 23.93 -26.24
N SER A 110 25.80 24.37 -27.50
CA SER A 110 26.96 24.06 -28.34
C SER A 110 28.26 24.68 -27.81
N TYR A 111 28.18 25.80 -27.09
CA TYR A 111 29.32 26.51 -26.50
C TYR A 111 29.30 26.41 -24.97
N LYS A 112 30.02 25.42 -24.44
CA LYS A 112 30.06 25.14 -23.00
C LYS A 112 31.09 26.01 -22.30
N LEU A 113 30.66 26.75 -21.29
CA LEU A 113 31.58 27.48 -20.42
C LEU A 113 32.35 26.51 -19.52
N SER A 114 33.61 26.86 -19.22
CA SER A 114 34.41 26.11 -18.26
C SER A 114 33.91 26.34 -16.82
N PHE A 115 34.28 25.44 -15.90
CA PHE A 115 34.01 25.61 -14.48
C PHE A 115 34.60 26.93 -13.95
N VAL A 116 35.85 27.24 -14.32
CA VAL A 116 36.56 28.46 -13.91
C VAL A 116 35.88 29.72 -14.44
N SER A 117 35.46 29.72 -15.71
CA SER A 117 34.72 30.85 -16.30
C SER A 117 33.38 31.08 -15.58
N THR A 118 32.68 30.00 -15.21
CA THR A 118 31.42 30.07 -14.46
C THR A 118 31.65 30.64 -13.05
N LEU A 119 32.73 30.22 -12.38
CA LEU A 119 33.12 30.77 -11.08
C LEU A 119 33.47 32.27 -11.18
N GLY A 120 34.16 32.69 -12.25
CA GLY A 120 34.42 34.10 -12.53
C GLY A 120 33.13 34.92 -12.70
N ILE A 121 32.15 34.40 -13.44
CA ILE A 121 30.82 35.03 -13.59
C ILE A 121 30.10 35.11 -12.24
N LEU A 122 30.21 34.08 -11.39
CA LEU A 122 29.62 34.10 -10.05
C LEU A 122 30.22 35.21 -9.18
N VAL A 123 31.55 35.30 -9.13
CA VAL A 123 32.25 36.36 -8.37
C VAL A 123 31.86 37.74 -8.89
N LEU A 124 31.87 37.93 -10.22
CA LEU A 124 31.47 39.18 -10.85
C LEU A 124 30.01 39.55 -10.52
N SER A 125 29.09 38.58 -10.58
CA SER A 125 27.69 38.81 -10.24
C SER A 125 27.50 39.20 -8.78
N LEU A 126 28.26 38.60 -7.85
CA LEU A 126 28.22 38.97 -6.44
C LEU A 126 28.75 40.40 -6.24
N MET A 127 29.88 40.74 -6.86
CA MET A 127 30.46 42.08 -6.79
C MET A 127 29.52 43.15 -7.35
N LEU A 128 28.93 42.92 -8.53
CA LEU A 128 27.99 43.84 -9.17
C LEU A 128 26.71 44.03 -8.34
N THR A 129 26.28 43.02 -7.61
CA THR A 129 25.12 43.14 -6.72
C THR A 129 25.47 43.85 -5.42
N THR A 130 26.67 43.66 -4.87
CA THR A 130 27.11 44.33 -3.63
C THR A 130 27.47 45.80 -3.83
N LEU A 131 28.02 46.16 -5.00
CA LEU A 131 28.51 47.51 -5.27
C LEU A 131 27.44 48.61 -5.08
N PRO A 132 26.21 48.50 -5.60
CA PRO A 132 25.16 49.50 -5.37
C PRO A 132 24.83 49.70 -3.89
N PHE A 133 24.73 48.62 -3.10
CA PHE A 133 24.48 48.72 -1.66
C PHE A 133 25.65 49.41 -0.94
N ALA A 134 26.89 49.10 -1.32
CA ALA A 134 28.08 49.73 -0.76
C ALA A 134 28.15 51.23 -1.08
N ILE A 135 27.88 51.60 -2.33
CA ILE A 135 27.76 53.00 -2.77
C ILE A 135 26.65 53.70 -1.97
N GLU A 136 25.49 53.07 -1.85
CA GLU A 136 24.35 53.62 -1.14
C GLU A 136 24.64 53.81 0.36
N SER A 137 25.34 52.89 1.02
CA SER A 137 25.77 53.08 2.42
C SER A 137 26.81 54.17 2.61
N TYR A 138 27.62 54.44 1.58
CA TYR A 138 28.56 55.57 1.63
C TYR A 138 27.80 56.91 1.61
N TYR A 139 26.77 57.04 0.78
CA TYR A 139 25.96 58.25 0.69
C TYR A 139 24.88 58.36 1.78
N TYR A 140 24.41 57.23 2.33
CA TYR A 140 23.33 57.17 3.33
C TYR A 140 23.70 56.28 4.54
N PRO A 141 24.47 56.81 5.52
CA PRO A 141 25.04 56.02 6.63
C PRO A 141 24.02 55.36 7.58
N HIS A 142 22.77 55.85 7.59
CA HIS A 142 21.71 55.36 8.48
C HIS A 142 20.79 54.31 7.84
N MET A 143 21.09 53.89 6.62
CA MET A 143 20.25 52.96 5.88
C MET A 143 20.42 51.53 6.37
N LYS A 144 19.30 50.79 6.46
CA LYS A 144 19.30 49.37 6.86
C LYS A 144 19.25 48.48 5.63
N TRP A 145 20.29 47.67 5.43
CA TRP A 145 20.35 46.64 4.37
C TRP A 145 19.54 45.37 4.67
N MET A 146 18.83 45.35 5.80
CA MET A 146 17.93 44.27 6.23
C MET A 146 16.57 44.86 6.60
N ALA A 147 15.89 45.47 5.63
CA ALA A 147 14.54 45.95 5.88
C ALA A 147 13.61 44.78 6.26
N SER A 148 12.75 45.02 7.24
CA SER A 148 11.72 44.07 7.69
C SER A 148 10.34 44.65 7.37
N PRO A 149 9.88 44.53 6.12
CA PRO A 149 8.60 45.09 5.72
C PRO A 149 7.47 44.32 6.41
N ASN A 150 6.89 44.91 7.48
CA ASN A 150 5.73 44.33 8.16
C ASN A 150 4.43 44.72 7.45
N ILE A 151 4.28 44.25 6.20
CA ILE A 151 3.13 44.58 5.35
C ILE A 151 1.85 43.90 5.83
N LEU A 152 1.99 42.74 6.48
CA LEU A 152 0.87 42.04 7.10
C LEU A 152 0.42 42.66 8.43
N HIS A 153 1.09 43.73 8.91
CA HIS A 153 0.79 44.39 10.18
C HIS A 153 0.71 43.42 11.37
N LEU A 154 1.59 42.41 11.39
CA LEU A 154 1.60 41.40 12.45
C LEU A 154 2.03 42.02 13.78
N PRO A 155 1.43 41.62 14.92
CA PRO A 155 1.66 42.22 16.23
C PRO A 155 2.94 41.69 16.89
N PHE A 156 4.03 41.55 16.12
CA PHE A 156 5.32 41.12 16.64
C PHE A 156 6.26 42.32 16.84
N PRO A 157 7.13 42.32 17.87
CA PRO A 157 8.14 43.36 18.03
C PRO A 157 9.08 43.38 16.82
N PRO A 158 9.85 44.45 16.53
CA PRO A 158 10.85 44.40 15.46
C PRO A 158 11.83 43.23 15.67
N PRO A 159 12.25 42.52 14.61
CA PRO A 159 13.20 41.41 14.75
C PRO A 159 14.52 41.92 15.34
N ASN A 160 15.05 41.19 16.30
CA ASN A 160 16.38 41.45 16.85
C ASN A 160 17.47 40.88 15.93
N GLN A 161 18.74 41.14 16.26
CA GLN A 161 19.87 40.66 15.46
C GLN A 161 19.92 39.13 15.31
N TYR A 162 19.45 38.37 16.31
CA TYR A 162 19.39 36.90 16.24
C TYR A 162 18.42 36.41 15.16
N TRP A 163 17.27 37.07 15.00
CA TRP A 163 16.33 36.76 13.92
C TRP A 163 16.95 37.04 12.54
N HIS A 164 17.68 38.14 12.40
CA HIS A 164 18.40 38.46 11.16
C HIS A 164 19.48 37.42 10.83
N ILE A 165 20.24 36.97 11.83
CA ILE A 165 21.23 35.88 11.68
C ILE A 165 20.52 34.59 11.24
N LEU A 166 19.42 34.23 11.89
CA LEU A 166 18.64 33.04 11.54
C LEU A 166 18.10 33.09 10.11
N GLY A 167 17.57 34.25 9.70
CA GLY A 167 17.10 34.50 8.34
C GLY A 167 18.23 34.33 7.32
N CYS A 168 19.38 34.99 7.54
CA CYS A 168 20.55 34.85 6.67
C CYS A 168 21.05 33.41 6.59
N LEU A 169 21.14 32.69 7.71
CA LEU A 169 21.51 31.28 7.72
C LEU A 169 20.51 30.42 6.94
N GLY A 170 19.21 30.67 7.12
CA GLY A 170 18.15 29.98 6.36
C GLY A 170 18.29 30.19 4.86
N LEU A 171 18.51 31.44 4.43
CA LEU A 171 18.74 31.80 3.03
C LEU A 171 19.99 31.10 2.47
N LEU A 172 21.12 31.17 3.19
CA LEU A 172 22.38 30.53 2.77
C LEU A 172 22.23 29.02 2.63
N ILE A 173 21.66 28.35 3.64
CA ILE A 173 21.38 26.90 3.59
C ILE A 173 20.45 26.61 2.41
N PHE A 174 19.39 27.38 2.21
CA PHE A 174 18.44 27.18 1.13
C PHE A 174 19.09 27.27 -0.26
N SER A 175 19.98 28.25 -0.51
CA SER A 175 20.70 28.40 -1.78
C SER A 175 21.81 27.37 -1.97
N SER A 176 22.45 26.91 -0.90
CA SER A 176 23.51 25.90 -0.97
C SER A 176 23.07 24.60 -1.66
N ARG A 177 21.76 24.30 -1.72
CA ARG A 177 21.24 23.18 -2.52
C ARG A 177 21.67 23.26 -3.98
N PHE A 178 21.72 24.44 -4.58
CA PHE A 178 22.08 24.58 -6.00
C PHE A 178 23.58 24.34 -6.20
N PHE A 179 24.41 24.66 -5.22
CA PHE A 179 25.81 24.24 -5.19
C PHE A 179 25.94 22.72 -5.03
N VAL A 180 25.16 22.10 -4.13
CA VAL A 180 25.09 20.63 -4.01
C VAL A 180 24.72 19.98 -5.35
N GLN A 181 23.75 20.56 -6.07
CA GLN A 181 23.36 20.10 -7.40
C GLN A 181 24.47 20.28 -8.43
N TRP A 182 25.15 21.42 -8.43
CA TRP A 182 26.26 21.67 -9.35
C TRP A 182 27.41 20.69 -9.10
N CYS A 183 27.88 20.52 -7.86
CA CYS A 183 28.92 19.54 -7.51
C CYS A 183 28.50 18.12 -7.89
N TYR A 184 27.23 17.76 -7.67
CA TYR A 184 26.70 16.46 -8.05
C TYR A 184 26.73 16.25 -9.57
N LEU A 185 26.39 17.29 -10.35
CA LEU A 185 26.42 17.22 -11.81
C LEU A 185 27.84 17.05 -12.34
N GLU A 186 28.82 17.79 -11.82
CA GLU A 186 30.23 17.69 -12.26
C GLU A 186 30.82 16.32 -11.93
N THR A 187 30.45 15.74 -10.77
CA THR A 187 30.97 14.43 -10.33
C THR A 187 30.28 13.23 -10.98
N LYS A 188 28.95 13.28 -11.17
CA LYS A 188 28.15 12.12 -11.64
C LYS A 188 27.67 12.25 -13.09
N LYS A 189 27.89 13.38 -13.76
CA LYS A 189 27.43 13.67 -15.13
C LYS A 189 25.93 13.39 -15.34
N SER A 190 25.13 13.50 -14.28
CA SER A 190 23.70 13.19 -14.28
C SER A 190 22.91 14.43 -13.90
N SER A 191 21.75 14.63 -14.56
CA SER A 191 20.79 15.69 -14.25
C SER A 191 19.87 15.37 -13.06
N SER A 192 20.06 14.21 -12.40
CA SER A 192 19.28 13.82 -11.23
C SER A 192 19.69 14.59 -9.97
N LEU A 193 18.71 14.92 -9.13
CA LEU A 193 18.97 15.62 -7.86
C LEU A 193 19.24 14.64 -6.71
N PRO A 194 20.33 14.80 -5.93
CA PRO A 194 20.62 13.94 -4.78
C PRO A 194 19.65 14.18 -3.61
N ALA A 195 19.56 13.24 -2.67
CA ALA A 195 18.76 13.41 -1.45
C ALA A 195 19.18 14.66 -0.65
N LEU A 196 20.48 14.94 -0.61
CA LEU A 196 21.06 16.10 0.07
C LEU A 196 20.50 17.43 -0.46
N PHE A 197 20.25 17.55 -1.77
CA PHE A 197 19.64 18.73 -2.38
C PHE A 197 18.29 19.06 -1.72
N TRP A 198 17.45 18.04 -1.56
CA TRP A 198 16.11 18.20 -1.01
C TRP A 198 16.12 18.41 0.51
N LEU A 199 17.02 17.74 1.23
CA LEU A 199 17.18 17.90 2.67
C LEU A 199 17.61 19.32 3.03
N VAL A 200 18.66 19.81 2.37
CA VAL A 200 19.20 21.15 2.58
C VAL A 200 18.21 22.22 2.14
N GLY A 201 17.52 22.01 1.00
CA GLY A 201 16.43 22.87 0.55
C GLY A 201 15.27 22.96 1.55
N PHE A 202 14.88 21.84 2.16
CA PHE A 202 13.84 21.82 3.19
C PHE A 202 14.27 22.56 4.47
N LEU A 203 15.46 22.25 5.00
CA LEU A 203 15.96 22.86 6.23
C LEU A 203 16.13 24.38 6.10
N GLY A 204 16.83 24.83 5.04
CA GLY A 204 17.02 26.26 4.80
C GLY A 204 15.71 26.98 4.50
N GLY A 205 14.82 26.35 3.75
CA GLY A 205 13.51 26.91 3.40
C GLY A 205 12.63 27.08 4.63
N PHE A 206 12.68 26.14 5.56
CA PHE A 206 11.92 26.21 6.81
C PHE A 206 12.42 27.36 7.69
N LEU A 207 13.75 27.50 7.85
CA LEU A 207 14.34 28.61 8.59
C LEU A 207 13.98 29.97 7.96
N ALA A 208 14.15 30.12 6.64
CA ALA A 208 13.78 31.33 5.93
C ALA A 208 12.28 31.64 6.08
N PHE A 209 11.41 30.64 5.90
CA PHE A 209 9.97 30.77 6.10
C PHE A 209 9.60 31.27 7.50
N THR A 210 10.20 30.70 8.55
CA THR A 210 9.97 31.15 9.93
C THR A 210 10.42 32.59 10.15
N TYR A 211 11.55 32.98 9.59
CA TYR A 211 12.03 34.37 9.62
C TYR A 211 11.09 35.34 8.91
N PHE A 212 10.58 35.00 7.72
CA PHE A 212 9.72 35.91 6.97
C PHE A 212 8.29 36.02 7.53
N ILE A 213 7.78 34.97 8.18
CA ILE A 213 6.59 35.09 9.04
C ILE A 213 6.86 36.10 10.13
N ARG A 214 8.03 36.01 10.78
CA ARG A 214 8.41 36.89 11.86
C ARG A 214 8.57 38.35 11.42
N THR A 215 8.99 38.61 10.18
CA THR A 215 9.10 39.97 9.63
C THR A 215 7.81 40.48 8.99
N GLY A 216 6.80 39.62 8.77
CA GLY A 216 5.55 40.00 8.13
C GLY A 216 5.67 40.29 6.63
N ASP A 217 6.62 39.62 5.95
CA ASP A 217 6.90 39.81 4.52
C ASP A 217 6.16 38.75 3.67
N PRO A 218 5.00 39.08 3.09
CA PRO A 218 4.17 38.10 2.37
C PRO A 218 4.84 37.53 1.11
N VAL A 219 5.72 38.29 0.44
CA VAL A 219 6.40 37.81 -0.77
C VAL A 219 7.33 36.67 -0.39
N ASN A 220 8.16 36.89 0.62
CA ASN A 220 9.12 35.87 1.02
C ASN A 220 8.44 34.70 1.77
N ILE A 221 7.37 34.94 2.54
CA ILE A 221 6.57 33.86 3.15
C ILE A 221 6.07 32.88 2.08
N ILE A 222 5.46 33.40 0.99
CA ILE A 222 4.96 32.56 -0.10
C ILE A 222 6.11 31.80 -0.78
N SER A 223 7.20 32.51 -1.08
CA SER A 223 8.38 31.94 -1.76
C SER A 223 8.93 30.69 -1.06
N TYR A 224 9.26 30.83 0.23
CA TYR A 224 9.89 29.75 0.99
C TYR A 224 8.88 28.70 1.47
N GLY A 225 7.63 29.11 1.74
CA GLY A 225 6.55 28.19 2.13
C GLY A 225 6.18 27.20 1.04
N CYS A 226 6.00 27.67 -0.21
CA CYS A 226 5.67 26.82 -1.34
C CYS A 226 6.77 25.78 -1.67
N GLY A 227 8.03 26.07 -1.35
CA GLY A 227 9.17 25.19 -1.59
C GLY A 227 9.29 23.99 -0.62
N LEU A 228 8.60 24.02 0.52
CA LEU A 228 8.71 22.96 1.54
C LEU A 228 8.05 21.65 1.11
N LEU A 229 6.85 21.73 0.53
CA LEU A 229 6.07 20.55 0.13
C LEU A 229 6.76 19.72 -0.97
N PRO A 230 7.26 20.32 -2.08
CA PRO A 230 8.03 19.58 -3.08
C PRO A 230 9.28 18.91 -2.51
N SER A 231 9.95 19.56 -1.55
CA SER A 231 11.17 19.02 -0.93
C SER A 231 10.88 17.76 -0.11
N LEU A 232 9.84 17.78 0.72
CA LEU A 232 9.36 16.60 1.46
C LEU A 232 8.89 15.48 0.53
N ALA A 233 8.12 15.82 -0.51
CA ALA A 233 7.61 14.86 -1.48
C ALA A 233 8.74 14.11 -2.19
N ASN A 234 9.78 14.82 -2.63
CA ASN A 234 10.92 14.21 -3.32
C ASN A 234 11.82 13.39 -2.37
N LEU A 235 12.04 13.83 -1.13
CA LEU A 235 12.73 13.01 -0.12
C LEU A 235 12.03 11.66 0.10
N ARG A 236 10.69 11.66 0.15
CA ARG A 236 9.90 10.43 0.28
C ARG A 236 10.04 9.51 -0.92
N ILE A 237 10.07 10.05 -2.14
CA ILE A 237 10.28 9.28 -3.37
C ILE A 237 11.65 8.60 -3.34
N ILE A 238 12.69 9.37 -3.01
CA ILE A 238 14.06 8.88 -2.94
C ILE A 238 14.20 7.80 -1.85
N TYR A 239 13.64 8.04 -0.66
CA TYR A 239 13.62 7.05 0.42
C TYR A 239 12.94 5.74 -0.01
N LYS A 240 11.83 5.81 -0.75
CA LYS A 240 11.14 4.62 -1.27
C LYS A 240 12.00 3.86 -2.29
N LYS A 241 12.75 4.57 -3.14
CA LYS A 241 13.66 3.98 -4.12
C LYS A 241 14.78 3.19 -3.46
N TYR A 242 15.41 3.72 -2.41
CA TYR A 242 16.50 3.04 -1.70
C TYR A 242 16.04 1.93 -0.74
N ARG A 243 14.75 1.91 -0.38
CA ARG A 243 14.17 0.88 0.49
C ARG A 243 13.71 -0.37 -0.26
N LEU A 244 13.40 -0.25 -1.55
CA LEU A 244 13.02 -1.38 -2.39
C LEU A 244 14.30 -1.96 -3.02
N PRO A 245 14.62 -3.25 -2.81
CA PRO A 245 15.82 -3.85 -3.38
C PRO A 245 15.80 -3.80 -4.91
N ASP A 246 16.98 -3.72 -5.52
CA ASP A 246 17.14 -3.71 -6.99
C ASP A 246 16.54 -5.01 -7.56
N HIS A 247 15.39 -4.89 -8.24
CA HIS A 247 14.56 -6.02 -8.68
C HIS A 247 15.18 -6.85 -9.83
N ARG A 248 16.47 -6.66 -10.14
CA ARG A 248 17.14 -7.35 -11.25
C ARG A 248 17.81 -8.66 -10.87
N ASN A 249 18.01 -8.93 -9.58
CA ASN A 249 18.49 -10.24 -9.10
C ASN A 249 17.43 -10.86 -8.19
N TYR A 250 16.69 -11.84 -8.71
CA TYR A 250 15.86 -12.69 -7.87
C TYR A 250 16.76 -13.59 -7.02
N SER A 251 16.37 -13.84 -5.77
CA SER A 251 16.99 -14.93 -5.03
C SER A 251 16.52 -16.26 -5.62
N TYR A 252 17.41 -17.27 -5.59
CA TYR A 252 17.11 -18.65 -5.98
C TYR A 252 16.21 -19.32 -4.94
N SER A 253 15.00 -18.79 -4.80
CA SER A 253 14.03 -19.18 -3.79
C SER A 253 12.59 -19.09 -4.30
N CYS A 254 11.72 -19.89 -3.70
CA CYS A 254 10.29 -19.87 -3.94
C CYS A 254 9.56 -19.65 -2.62
N PHE A 255 8.67 -18.65 -2.61
CA PHE A 255 7.79 -18.42 -1.48
C PHE A 255 6.50 -19.21 -1.64
N LEU A 256 6.08 -19.97 -0.63
CA LEU A 256 4.80 -20.68 -0.61
C LEU A 256 3.93 -20.20 0.56
N SER A 257 2.61 -20.12 0.35
CA SER A 257 1.69 -19.80 1.44
C SER A 257 0.39 -20.58 1.35
N ALA A 258 0.14 -21.38 2.39
CA ALA A 258 -1.14 -22.00 2.70
C ALA A 258 -1.69 -21.46 4.04
N GLY A 259 -2.93 -20.98 4.03
CA GLY A 259 -3.58 -20.41 5.23
C GLY A 259 -4.49 -21.39 5.98
N GLU A 260 -4.79 -22.54 5.39
CA GLU A 260 -5.75 -23.53 5.89
C GLU A 260 -5.23 -24.97 5.68
N ALA A 261 -5.82 -25.93 6.39
CA ALA A 261 -5.36 -27.33 6.38
C ALA A 261 -5.51 -28.00 5.00
N SER A 262 -6.55 -27.64 4.23
CA SER A 262 -6.72 -28.05 2.83
C SER A 262 -5.55 -27.56 1.97
N GLY A 263 -5.19 -26.29 2.12
CA GLY A 263 -4.04 -25.68 1.45
C GLY A 263 -2.71 -26.29 1.88
N ASP A 264 -2.54 -26.66 3.15
CA ASP A 264 -1.32 -27.34 3.65
C ASP A 264 -1.12 -28.72 3.01
N THR A 265 -2.22 -29.46 2.82
CA THR A 265 -2.20 -30.76 2.13
C THR A 265 -1.75 -30.58 0.67
N LEU A 266 -2.40 -29.67 -0.06
CA LEU A 266 -2.03 -29.34 -1.44
C LEU A 266 -0.59 -28.83 -1.56
N GLY A 267 -0.21 -27.95 -0.64
CA GLY A 267 1.12 -27.39 -0.54
C GLY A 267 2.19 -28.43 -0.29
N SER A 268 1.91 -29.45 0.54
CA SER A 268 2.86 -30.53 0.80
C SER A 268 3.12 -31.37 -0.45
N HIS A 269 2.07 -31.75 -1.19
CA HIS A 269 2.20 -32.54 -2.41
C HIS A 269 2.98 -31.79 -3.50
N ILE A 270 2.66 -30.52 -3.74
CA ILE A 270 3.37 -29.75 -4.76
C ILE A 270 4.82 -29.47 -4.34
N LEU A 271 5.06 -29.18 -3.05
CA LEU A 271 6.40 -28.95 -2.53
C LEU A 271 7.27 -30.21 -2.64
N HIS A 272 6.71 -31.38 -2.35
CA HIS A 272 7.38 -32.67 -2.50
C HIS A 272 7.92 -32.86 -3.93
N HIS A 273 7.05 -32.68 -4.94
CA HIS A 273 7.45 -32.82 -6.34
C HIS A 273 8.40 -31.71 -6.80
N MET A 274 8.19 -30.46 -6.36
CA MET A 274 9.08 -29.35 -6.69
C MET A 274 10.50 -29.57 -6.16
N LYS A 275 10.65 -30.08 -4.93
CA LYS A 275 11.95 -30.44 -4.36
C LYS A 275 12.62 -31.60 -5.07
N ALA A 276 11.85 -32.58 -5.56
CA ALA A 276 12.40 -33.69 -6.34
C ALA A 276 13.00 -33.19 -7.68
N ILE A 277 12.42 -32.16 -8.27
CA ILE A 277 12.90 -31.55 -9.52
C ILE A 277 14.09 -30.61 -9.27
N ASP A 278 14.04 -29.81 -8.20
CA ASP A 278 15.08 -28.81 -7.88
C ASP A 278 15.42 -28.80 -6.38
N PRO A 279 16.27 -29.74 -5.92
CA PRO A 279 16.59 -29.90 -4.49
C PRO A 279 17.35 -28.74 -3.87
N HIS A 280 18.05 -27.95 -4.69
CA HIS A 280 18.90 -26.85 -4.23
C HIS A 280 18.15 -25.53 -4.07
N ARG A 281 16.90 -25.45 -4.53
CA ARG A 281 16.07 -24.26 -4.39
C ARG A 281 15.59 -24.12 -2.95
N ARG A 282 15.66 -22.89 -2.43
CA ARG A 282 15.14 -22.56 -1.11
C ARG A 282 13.63 -22.38 -1.13
N TYR A 283 12.91 -23.07 -0.24
CA TYR A 283 11.46 -22.98 -0.11
C TYR A 283 11.08 -22.43 1.24
N PHE A 284 10.35 -21.30 1.28
CA PHE A 284 10.02 -20.63 2.53
C PHE A 284 8.64 -19.99 2.51
N GLY A 285 8.05 -19.73 3.67
CA GLY A 285 6.80 -18.96 3.75
C GLY A 285 5.84 -19.40 4.84
N VAL A 286 4.59 -19.66 4.47
CA VAL A 286 3.51 -20.07 5.39
C VAL A 286 3.08 -21.49 5.05
N GLY A 287 3.16 -22.38 6.02
CA GLY A 287 2.71 -23.75 5.90
C GLY A 287 2.28 -24.31 7.24
N GLY A 288 1.49 -25.38 7.20
CA GLY A 288 1.09 -26.16 8.35
C GLY A 288 2.07 -27.30 8.63
N PRO A 289 1.65 -28.32 9.39
CA PRO A 289 2.48 -29.48 9.70
C PRO A 289 2.97 -30.26 8.47
N LEU A 290 2.15 -30.40 7.42
CA LEU A 290 2.49 -31.23 6.27
C LEU A 290 3.56 -30.57 5.40
N MET A 291 3.40 -29.29 5.06
CA MET A 291 4.44 -28.56 4.30
C MET A 291 5.75 -28.46 5.08
N ARG A 292 5.70 -28.34 6.42
CA ARG A 292 6.90 -28.36 7.26
C ARG A 292 7.64 -29.67 7.19
N LYS A 293 6.91 -30.79 7.18
CA LYS A 293 7.49 -32.14 7.06
C LYS A 293 8.23 -32.31 5.72
N GLU A 294 7.73 -31.70 4.65
CA GLU A 294 8.41 -31.64 3.35
C GLU A 294 9.59 -30.66 3.30
N GLY A 295 9.92 -29.98 4.40
CA GLY A 295 11.09 -29.11 4.54
C GLY A 295 10.86 -27.65 4.15
N LEU A 296 9.63 -27.14 4.23
CA LEU A 296 9.36 -25.71 4.10
C LEU A 296 10.00 -24.91 5.25
N GLU A 297 10.80 -23.91 4.94
CA GLU A 297 11.28 -22.93 5.94
C GLU A 297 10.15 -21.99 6.36
N VAL A 298 9.60 -22.20 7.55
CA VAL A 298 8.39 -21.47 7.99
C VAL A 298 8.71 -20.09 8.58
N LEU A 299 8.18 -19.04 7.93
CA LEU A 299 8.17 -17.67 8.44
C LEU A 299 7.03 -17.39 9.41
N ILE A 300 5.87 -18.01 9.17
CA ILE A 300 4.66 -17.96 9.99
C ILE A 300 3.95 -19.30 9.85
N THR A 301 3.58 -19.91 10.97
CA THR A 301 2.86 -21.18 11.00
C THR A 301 1.39 -20.96 10.59
N MET A 302 0.83 -21.85 9.77
CA MET A 302 -0.56 -21.76 9.27
C MET A 302 -1.60 -21.64 10.40
N GLU A 303 -1.36 -22.30 11.53
CA GLU A 303 -2.22 -22.30 12.71
C GLU A 303 -2.45 -20.88 13.25
N LYS A 304 -1.53 -19.94 13.00
CA LYS A 304 -1.70 -18.51 13.39
C LYS A 304 -2.74 -17.78 12.54
N PHE A 305 -3.21 -18.36 11.44
CA PHE A 305 -4.26 -17.80 10.58
C PHE A 305 -5.65 -18.35 10.91
N GLN A 306 -5.73 -19.45 11.68
CA GLN A 306 -6.98 -20.02 12.13
C GLN A 306 -7.52 -19.20 13.31
N VAL A 307 -8.72 -18.66 13.17
CA VAL A 307 -9.42 -17.90 14.23
C VAL A 307 -10.72 -18.62 14.54
N SER A 308 -10.99 -18.87 15.82
CA SER A 308 -12.18 -19.63 16.25
C SER A 308 -13.06 -18.77 17.15
N GLY A 309 -14.02 -18.03 16.57
CA GLY A 309 -15.07 -17.35 17.34
C GLY A 309 -15.29 -15.88 16.97
N PHE A 310 -16.50 -15.37 17.24
CA PHE A 310 -16.97 -14.06 16.76
C PHE A 310 -16.21 -12.84 17.35
N LEU A 311 -15.89 -12.87 18.65
CA LEU A 311 -15.11 -11.81 19.31
C LEU A 311 -13.62 -11.87 18.92
N GLU A 312 -13.09 -13.08 18.73
CA GLU A 312 -11.73 -13.27 18.22
C GLU A 312 -11.58 -12.76 16.78
N ILE A 313 -12.62 -12.81 15.95
CA ILE A 313 -12.58 -12.28 14.57
C ILE A 313 -12.27 -10.77 14.54
N PHE A 314 -12.83 -9.97 15.45
CA PHE A 314 -12.57 -8.52 15.46
C PHE A 314 -11.15 -8.18 15.96
N ILE A 315 -10.66 -8.84 17.01
CA ILE A 315 -9.29 -8.60 17.52
C ILE A 315 -8.25 -9.20 16.56
N SER A 316 -8.55 -10.33 15.95
CA SER A 316 -7.65 -11.03 15.02
C SER A 316 -7.40 -10.26 13.73
N ILE A 317 -8.26 -9.32 13.33
CA ILE A 317 -8.04 -8.53 12.11
C ILE A 317 -6.76 -7.69 12.20
N PHE A 318 -6.45 -7.13 13.37
CA PHE A 318 -5.19 -6.41 13.61
C PHE A 318 -3.99 -7.36 13.54
N GLY A 319 -4.12 -8.54 14.15
CA GLY A 319 -3.11 -9.60 14.07
C GLY A 319 -2.88 -10.09 12.64
N LEU A 320 -3.95 -10.23 11.84
CA LEU A 320 -3.89 -10.62 10.44
C LEU A 320 -3.20 -9.55 9.60
N PHE A 321 -3.47 -8.28 9.87
CA PHE A 321 -2.78 -7.17 9.20
C PHE A 321 -1.29 -7.09 9.55
N ALA A 322 -0.92 -7.42 10.79
CA ALA A 322 0.49 -7.55 11.18
C ALA A 322 1.18 -8.70 10.42
N LYS A 323 0.54 -9.87 10.32
CA LYS A 323 1.04 -11.02 9.53
C LYS A 323 1.19 -10.64 8.06
N TYR A 324 0.19 -10.00 7.48
CA TYR A 324 0.26 -9.46 6.13
C TYR A 324 1.47 -8.53 5.92
N ARG A 325 1.69 -7.57 6.81
CA ARG A 325 2.85 -6.65 6.71
C ARG A 325 4.17 -7.41 6.81
N LYS A 326 4.25 -8.43 7.68
CA LYS A 326 5.43 -9.28 7.84
C LYS A 326 5.73 -10.04 6.55
N LEU A 327 4.73 -10.71 5.96
CA LEU A 327 4.88 -11.46 4.71
C LEU A 327 5.21 -10.55 3.53
N HIS A 328 4.52 -9.42 3.39
CA HIS A 328 4.79 -8.44 2.34
C HIS A 328 6.24 -7.92 2.40
N LYS A 329 6.73 -7.59 3.60
CA LYS A 329 8.12 -7.16 3.81
C LYS A 329 9.11 -8.30 3.52
N ALA A 330 8.81 -9.52 3.94
CA ALA A 330 9.67 -10.68 3.72
C ALA A 330 9.82 -11.00 2.23
N ILE A 331 8.72 -11.09 1.49
CA ILE A 331 8.74 -11.35 0.04
C ILE A 331 9.52 -10.26 -0.69
N LEU A 332 9.29 -8.98 -0.38
CA LEU A 332 10.03 -7.90 -1.04
C LEU A 332 11.52 -7.88 -0.67
N LYS A 333 11.88 -8.27 0.56
CA LYS A 333 13.26 -8.29 1.02
C LYS A 333 14.04 -9.44 0.38
N GLU A 334 13.49 -10.65 0.43
CA GLU A 334 14.12 -11.85 -0.13
C GLU A 334 14.04 -11.86 -1.66
N ASN A 335 13.07 -11.15 -2.24
CA ASN A 335 12.84 -11.05 -3.69
C ASN A 335 12.87 -12.42 -4.39
N PRO A 336 12.03 -13.39 -3.96
CA PRO A 336 12.00 -14.73 -4.56
C PRO A 336 11.62 -14.64 -6.03
N GLU A 337 12.12 -15.56 -6.85
CA GLU A 337 11.76 -15.64 -8.27
C GLU A 337 10.28 -15.96 -8.46
N THR A 338 9.73 -16.80 -7.57
CA THR A 338 8.34 -17.27 -7.62
C THR A 338 7.66 -17.17 -6.27
N VAL A 339 6.41 -16.72 -6.27
CA VAL A 339 5.48 -16.70 -5.13
C VAL A 339 4.27 -17.56 -5.50
N LEU A 340 4.05 -18.63 -4.76
CA LEU A 340 2.92 -19.56 -4.90
C LEU A 340 1.95 -19.39 -3.73
N PHE A 341 0.76 -18.89 -4.03
CA PHE A 341 -0.37 -18.84 -3.10
C PHE A 341 -1.23 -20.08 -3.28
N ILE A 342 -1.66 -20.68 -2.17
CA ILE A 342 -2.45 -21.92 -2.17
C ILE A 342 -3.73 -21.68 -1.38
N ASP A 343 -4.84 -21.68 -2.10
CA ASP A 343 -6.18 -21.39 -1.57
C ASP A 343 -6.22 -20.07 -0.79
N PHE A 344 -7.04 -19.93 0.25
CA PHE A 344 -7.09 -18.80 1.18
C PHE A 344 -7.17 -17.40 0.52
N PRO A 345 -8.11 -17.20 -0.43
CA PRO A 345 -8.08 -16.09 -1.37
C PRO A 345 -8.31 -14.72 -0.75
N ASP A 346 -9.06 -14.62 0.35
CA ASP A 346 -9.34 -13.32 0.99
C ASP A 346 -8.06 -12.63 1.48
N PHE A 347 -7.12 -13.39 2.03
CA PHE A 347 -5.83 -12.86 2.47
C PHE A 347 -4.85 -12.73 1.31
N HIS A 348 -4.74 -13.75 0.45
CA HIS A 348 -3.75 -13.77 -0.63
C HIS A 348 -4.05 -12.74 -1.71
N LEU A 349 -5.30 -12.53 -2.13
CA LEU A 349 -5.63 -11.52 -3.14
C LEU A 349 -5.24 -10.10 -2.71
N PHE A 350 -5.34 -9.80 -1.41
CA PHE A 350 -4.87 -8.54 -0.87
C PHE A 350 -3.34 -8.41 -0.93
N LEU A 351 -2.62 -9.48 -0.58
CA LEU A 351 -1.16 -9.56 -0.67
C LEU A 351 -0.65 -9.45 -2.10
N ILE A 352 -1.25 -10.18 -3.04
CA ILE A 352 -0.96 -10.17 -4.47
C ILE A 352 -1.01 -8.74 -5.03
N LYS A 353 -2.14 -8.03 -4.82
CA LYS A 353 -2.31 -6.64 -5.26
C LYS A 353 -1.21 -5.74 -4.72
N LYS A 354 -0.86 -5.91 -3.44
CA LYS A 354 0.14 -5.07 -2.79
C LYS A 354 1.54 -5.35 -3.33
N LEU A 355 1.90 -6.62 -3.55
CA LEU A 355 3.18 -7.01 -4.12
C LEU A 355 3.40 -6.33 -5.47
N ARG A 356 2.41 -6.44 -6.39
CA ARG A 356 2.47 -5.74 -7.70
C ARG A 356 2.54 -4.23 -7.56
N LYS A 357 1.70 -3.62 -6.71
CA LYS A 357 1.74 -2.16 -6.46
C LYS A 357 3.07 -1.69 -5.86
N SER A 358 3.78 -2.57 -5.16
CA SER A 358 5.11 -2.32 -4.59
C SER A 358 6.26 -2.54 -5.56
N GLY A 359 6.00 -3.05 -6.78
CA GLY A 359 7.02 -3.25 -7.80
C GLY A 359 7.59 -4.68 -7.88
N TYR A 360 6.99 -5.65 -7.19
CA TYR A 360 7.42 -7.05 -7.31
C TYR A 360 7.16 -7.58 -8.72
N GLN A 361 8.23 -7.98 -9.41
CA GLN A 361 8.22 -8.43 -10.80
C GLN A 361 8.35 -9.96 -10.96
N GLY A 362 8.62 -10.69 -9.87
CA GLY A 362 8.70 -12.15 -9.92
C GLY A 362 7.35 -12.79 -10.25
N LYS A 363 7.38 -14.11 -10.50
CA LYS A 363 6.19 -14.87 -10.90
C LYS A 363 5.24 -15.04 -9.73
N ILE A 364 3.99 -14.65 -9.89
CA ILE A 364 2.93 -14.88 -8.91
C ILE A 364 1.97 -15.93 -9.45
N ILE A 365 1.91 -17.06 -8.76
CA ILE A 365 1.07 -18.20 -9.08
C ILE A 365 0.02 -18.34 -7.96
N HIS A 366 -1.21 -18.65 -8.33
CA HIS A 366 -2.25 -19.02 -7.37
C HIS A 366 -2.76 -20.42 -7.67
N TYR A 367 -2.78 -21.29 -6.68
CA TYR A 367 -3.31 -22.64 -6.74
C TYR A 367 -4.68 -22.68 -6.08
N VAL A 368 -5.65 -23.25 -6.77
CA VAL A 368 -7.09 -23.24 -6.49
C VAL A 368 -7.70 -21.89 -6.88
N CYS A 369 -8.66 -21.92 -7.82
CA CYS A 369 -9.39 -20.72 -8.18
C CYS A 369 -10.29 -20.31 -7.02
N PRO A 370 -10.27 -19.04 -6.58
CA PRO A 370 -11.31 -18.54 -5.69
C PRO A 370 -12.68 -18.76 -6.35
N SER A 371 -13.72 -19.08 -5.58
CA SER A 371 -15.08 -19.37 -6.08
C SER A 371 -15.81 -18.15 -6.67
N ILE A 372 -15.22 -17.53 -7.69
CA ILE A 372 -15.68 -16.31 -8.36
C ILE A 372 -16.96 -16.51 -9.14
N TRP A 373 -17.29 -17.77 -9.49
CA TRP A 373 -18.55 -18.16 -10.12
C TRP A 373 -19.74 -18.09 -9.15
N ALA A 374 -19.49 -18.39 -7.88
CA ALA A 374 -20.55 -18.39 -6.87
C ALA A 374 -20.81 -16.98 -6.31
N TRP A 375 -19.79 -16.11 -6.22
CA TRP A 375 -19.90 -14.77 -5.64
C TRP A 375 -18.66 -13.89 -5.92
N ARG A 376 -18.81 -12.56 -5.77
CA ARG A 376 -17.70 -11.57 -5.89
C ARG A 376 -16.95 -11.63 -7.24
N GLN A 377 -17.68 -11.61 -8.36
CA GLN A 377 -17.15 -11.64 -9.73
C GLN A 377 -16.05 -10.59 -10.01
N ASN A 378 -16.06 -9.45 -9.29
CA ASN A 378 -14.99 -8.44 -9.34
C ASN A 378 -13.58 -8.99 -9.03
N ARG A 379 -13.48 -10.17 -8.39
CA ARG A 379 -12.21 -10.87 -8.15
C ARG A 379 -11.54 -11.36 -9.43
N LYS A 380 -12.30 -11.65 -10.50
CA LYS A 380 -11.72 -12.04 -11.81
C LYS A 380 -10.70 -11.00 -12.28
N LYS A 381 -11.09 -9.71 -12.35
CA LYS A 381 -10.20 -8.60 -12.74
C LYS A 381 -8.95 -8.48 -11.87
N ILE A 382 -9.03 -8.87 -10.59
CA ILE A 382 -7.88 -8.88 -9.68
C ILE A 382 -6.89 -9.96 -10.09
N LEU A 383 -7.39 -11.18 -10.34
CA LEU A 383 -6.57 -12.31 -10.77
C LEU A 383 -5.86 -11.96 -12.08
N GLU A 384 -6.63 -11.53 -13.09
CA GLU A 384 -6.13 -11.20 -14.43
C GLU A 384 -5.05 -10.13 -14.45
N LYS A 385 -5.19 -9.12 -13.58
CA LYS A 385 -4.25 -8.00 -13.53
C LYS A 385 -2.95 -8.33 -12.80
N ASN A 386 -2.97 -9.28 -11.86
CA ASN A 386 -1.87 -9.41 -10.89
C ASN A 386 -1.18 -10.79 -10.89
N LEU A 387 -1.83 -11.84 -11.36
CA LEU A 387 -1.26 -13.19 -11.45
C LEU A 387 -0.55 -13.40 -12.79
N ASP A 388 0.47 -14.26 -12.78
CA ASP A 388 1.07 -14.81 -14.00
C ASP A 388 0.40 -16.14 -14.39
N ILE A 389 0.10 -16.99 -13.41
CA ILE A 389 -0.49 -18.32 -13.62
C ILE A 389 -1.56 -18.58 -12.56
N LEU A 390 -2.69 -19.13 -12.98
CA LEU A 390 -3.73 -19.65 -12.11
C LEU A 390 -3.92 -21.16 -12.33
N LEU A 391 -3.74 -21.95 -11.29
CA LEU A 391 -3.90 -23.40 -11.32
C LEU A 391 -5.31 -23.77 -10.87
N LEU A 392 -6.06 -24.39 -11.79
CA LEU A 392 -7.47 -24.71 -11.68
C LEU A 392 -7.66 -26.17 -11.26
N ILE A 393 -8.71 -26.44 -10.51
CA ILE A 393 -9.02 -27.79 -9.99
C ILE A 393 -10.38 -28.30 -10.46
N LEU A 394 -11.25 -27.43 -10.97
CA LEU A 394 -12.54 -27.80 -11.55
C LEU A 394 -12.53 -27.52 -13.07
N PRO A 395 -13.09 -28.41 -13.89
CA PRO A 395 -12.97 -28.33 -15.35
C PRO A 395 -13.64 -27.06 -15.91
N PHE A 396 -14.84 -26.72 -15.43
CA PHE A 396 -15.58 -25.53 -15.86
C PHE A 396 -14.90 -24.20 -15.51
N GLU A 397 -13.90 -24.20 -14.60
CA GLU A 397 -13.17 -22.97 -14.28
C GLU A 397 -12.38 -22.45 -15.49
N GLN A 398 -12.00 -23.33 -16.42
CA GLN A 398 -11.29 -22.93 -17.64
C GLN A 398 -12.14 -21.99 -18.50
N ASP A 399 -13.43 -22.28 -18.63
CA ASP A 399 -14.38 -21.49 -19.43
C ASP A 399 -14.54 -20.07 -18.87
N ILE A 400 -14.43 -19.91 -17.55
CA ILE A 400 -14.48 -18.59 -16.90
C ILE A 400 -13.34 -17.69 -17.39
N PHE A 401 -12.20 -18.25 -17.80
CA PHE A 401 -10.99 -17.52 -18.22
C PHE A 401 -10.65 -17.69 -19.70
N GLN A 402 -11.51 -18.27 -20.53
CA GLN A 402 -11.23 -18.56 -21.95
C GLN A 402 -10.78 -17.32 -22.75
N ASN A 403 -11.36 -16.15 -22.48
CA ASN A 403 -11.02 -14.86 -23.12
C ASN A 403 -10.16 -13.95 -22.23
N SER A 404 -9.43 -14.54 -21.28
CA SER A 404 -8.61 -13.81 -20.32
C SER A 404 -7.14 -13.77 -20.76
N PRO A 405 -6.41 -12.68 -20.50
CA PRO A 405 -4.95 -12.68 -20.65
C PRO A 405 -4.23 -13.55 -19.60
N LEU A 406 -4.95 -14.02 -18.57
CA LEU A 406 -4.38 -14.84 -17.50
C LEU A 406 -4.15 -16.27 -17.98
N LYS A 407 -2.90 -16.74 -17.88
CA LYS A 407 -2.58 -18.15 -18.14
C LYS A 407 -3.22 -19.03 -17.06
N THR A 408 -4.09 -19.95 -17.48
CA THR A 408 -4.69 -20.95 -16.61
C THR A 408 -4.17 -22.35 -16.94
N VAL A 409 -4.08 -23.21 -15.93
CA VAL A 409 -3.72 -24.63 -16.11
C VAL A 409 -4.66 -25.47 -15.27
N TYR A 410 -5.42 -26.37 -15.91
CA TYR A 410 -6.27 -27.31 -15.20
C TYR A 410 -5.46 -28.54 -14.77
N LEU A 411 -5.47 -28.80 -13.46
CA LEU A 411 -4.71 -29.88 -12.83
C LEU A 411 -5.60 -31.08 -12.43
N GLY A 412 -6.91 -30.92 -12.50
CA GLY A 412 -7.84 -31.87 -11.90
C GLY A 412 -8.01 -31.65 -10.40
N HIS A 413 -9.07 -32.24 -9.83
CA HIS A 413 -9.35 -32.12 -8.41
C HIS A 413 -8.59 -33.21 -7.64
N PRO A 414 -7.79 -32.86 -6.59
CA PRO A 414 -7.02 -33.82 -5.80
C PRO A 414 -7.82 -35.01 -5.23
N LEU A 415 -9.10 -34.79 -4.91
CA LEU A 415 -10.01 -35.81 -4.38
C LEU A 415 -10.27 -36.93 -5.38
N VAL A 416 -10.13 -36.68 -6.68
CA VAL A 416 -10.28 -37.72 -7.71
C VAL A 416 -9.23 -38.81 -7.52
N GLU A 417 -7.97 -38.43 -7.25
CA GLU A 417 -6.91 -39.42 -6.99
C GLU A 417 -7.11 -40.14 -5.67
N THR A 418 -7.51 -39.40 -4.62
CA THR A 418 -7.81 -40.01 -3.30
C THR A 418 -8.95 -41.02 -3.40
N ALA A 419 -10.03 -40.69 -4.12
CA ALA A 419 -11.15 -41.59 -4.36
C ALA A 419 -10.75 -42.78 -5.23
N LYS A 420 -9.88 -42.61 -6.23
CA LYS A 420 -9.37 -43.73 -7.05
C LYS A 420 -8.49 -44.71 -6.26
N LYS A 421 -7.77 -44.25 -5.24
CA LYS A 421 -6.93 -45.09 -4.37
C LYS A 421 -7.75 -45.87 -3.34
N PHE A 422 -9.02 -45.53 -3.16
CA PHE A 422 -9.90 -46.24 -2.23
C PHE A 422 -10.12 -47.68 -2.70
N GLN A 423 -9.99 -48.62 -1.75
CA GLN A 423 -10.32 -50.02 -1.94
C GLN A 423 -11.42 -50.40 -0.95
N HIS A 424 -12.54 -50.89 -1.50
CA HIS A 424 -13.66 -51.37 -0.70
C HIS A 424 -13.28 -52.68 0.01
N SER A 425 -13.77 -52.86 1.24
CA SER A 425 -13.49 -54.07 2.03
C SER A 425 -14.67 -54.45 2.90
N ASP A 426 -15.47 -55.44 2.51
CA ASP A 426 -16.73 -55.83 3.19
C ASP A 426 -16.58 -56.16 4.69
N ILE A 427 -15.38 -56.57 5.11
CA ILE A 427 -15.02 -56.85 6.51
C ILE A 427 -15.23 -55.61 7.41
N TRP A 428 -15.27 -54.40 6.87
CA TRP A 428 -15.53 -53.18 7.64
C TRP A 428 -16.87 -53.21 8.38
N LYS A 429 -17.90 -53.85 7.79
CA LYS A 429 -19.23 -54.00 8.40
C LYS A 429 -19.17 -54.96 9.60
N GLU A 430 -18.50 -56.10 9.42
CA GLU A 430 -18.31 -57.11 10.47
C GLU A 430 -17.53 -56.53 11.67
N LYS A 431 -16.44 -55.80 11.40
CA LYS A 431 -15.60 -55.16 12.43
C LYS A 431 -16.36 -54.20 13.34
N LEU A 432 -17.42 -53.57 12.82
CA LEU A 432 -18.26 -52.63 13.55
C LEU A 432 -19.63 -53.21 13.93
N ALA A 433 -19.80 -54.53 13.75
CA ALA A 433 -21.05 -55.26 13.96
C ALA A 433 -22.27 -54.61 13.27
N ILE A 434 -22.05 -53.99 12.09
CA ILE A 434 -23.08 -53.31 11.30
C ILE A 434 -24.06 -54.35 10.77
N SER A 435 -25.36 -54.08 10.90
CA SER A 435 -26.38 -55.02 10.44
C SER A 435 -26.36 -55.13 8.91
N ASN A 436 -26.92 -56.20 8.35
CA ASN A 436 -27.05 -56.36 6.90
C ASN A 436 -28.22 -55.57 6.30
N GLN A 437 -28.89 -54.71 7.09
CA GLN A 437 -29.96 -53.86 6.56
C GLN A 437 -29.40 -52.83 5.55
N PRO A 438 -30.18 -52.45 4.53
CA PRO A 438 -29.91 -51.31 3.66
C PRO A 438 -29.50 -50.05 4.45
N ILE A 439 -28.65 -49.19 3.88
CA ILE A 439 -28.00 -48.11 4.62
C ILE A 439 -28.39 -46.74 4.05
N VAL A 440 -28.87 -45.87 4.94
CA VAL A 440 -28.88 -44.42 4.72
C VAL A 440 -27.69 -43.81 5.45
N ALA A 441 -26.81 -43.14 4.72
CA ALA A 441 -25.67 -42.43 5.30
C ALA A 441 -26.02 -40.97 5.60
N ALA A 442 -25.57 -40.43 6.74
CA ALA A 442 -25.68 -39.02 7.06
C ALA A 442 -24.30 -38.38 7.30
N PHE A 443 -24.04 -37.30 6.57
CA PHE A 443 -22.81 -36.51 6.67
C PHE A 443 -23.15 -35.05 7.05
N PRO A 444 -23.23 -34.74 8.35
CA PRO A 444 -23.81 -33.47 8.82
C PRO A 444 -22.83 -32.28 8.75
N GLY A 445 -21.57 -32.51 8.36
CA GLY A 445 -20.57 -31.46 8.13
C GLY A 445 -19.36 -31.54 9.06
N SER A 446 -18.53 -30.49 9.01
CA SER A 446 -17.22 -30.46 9.70
C SER A 446 -17.14 -29.50 10.89
N ARG A 447 -18.16 -28.67 11.09
CA ARG A 447 -18.21 -27.66 12.16
C ARG A 447 -19.32 -27.99 13.15
N PRO A 448 -19.13 -27.81 14.47
CA PRO A 448 -20.13 -28.13 15.48
C PRO A 448 -21.52 -27.58 15.18
N GLY A 449 -21.63 -26.29 14.86
CA GLY A 449 -22.91 -25.67 14.54
C GLY A 449 -23.56 -26.20 13.26
N ASP A 450 -22.76 -26.57 12.26
CA ASP A 450 -23.26 -27.20 11.04
C ASP A 450 -23.76 -28.62 11.34
N ILE A 451 -23.01 -29.37 12.16
CA ILE A 451 -23.36 -30.71 12.61
C ILE A 451 -24.71 -30.67 13.32
N THR A 452 -24.87 -29.80 14.32
CA THR A 452 -26.12 -29.69 15.08
C THR A 452 -27.31 -29.41 14.19
N ARG A 453 -27.22 -28.42 13.29
CA ARG A 453 -28.35 -28.04 12.43
C ARG A 453 -28.68 -29.11 11.39
N ASN A 454 -27.67 -29.59 10.66
CA ASN A 454 -27.88 -30.53 9.56
C ASN A 454 -28.28 -31.90 10.09
N LEU A 455 -27.59 -32.42 11.12
CA LEU A 455 -27.90 -33.75 11.63
C LEU A 455 -29.34 -33.84 12.16
N THR A 456 -29.83 -32.83 12.89
CA THR A 456 -31.22 -32.80 13.35
C THR A 456 -32.21 -32.95 12.19
N VAL A 457 -32.03 -32.20 11.11
CA VAL A 457 -32.95 -32.29 9.95
C VAL A 457 -32.76 -33.60 9.19
N GLN A 458 -31.53 -34.11 9.09
CA GLN A 458 -31.25 -35.40 8.44
C GLN A 458 -31.91 -36.57 9.19
N ILE A 459 -31.83 -36.59 10.53
CA ILE A 459 -32.50 -37.59 11.37
C ILE A 459 -34.02 -37.49 11.20
N ARG A 460 -34.59 -36.29 11.31
CA ARG A 460 -36.04 -36.09 11.15
C ARG A 460 -36.53 -36.51 9.77
N ALA A 461 -35.79 -36.18 8.72
CA ALA A 461 -36.13 -36.58 7.36
C ALA A 461 -36.07 -38.11 7.19
N PHE A 462 -35.07 -38.76 7.77
CA PHE A 462 -34.97 -40.22 7.78
C PHE A 462 -36.17 -40.85 8.52
N LEU A 463 -36.43 -40.44 9.76
CA LEU A 463 -37.52 -40.97 10.59
C LEU A 463 -38.91 -40.74 10.00
N ALA A 464 -39.11 -39.62 9.30
CA ALA A 464 -40.38 -39.30 8.64
C ALA A 464 -40.58 -40.04 7.30
N SER A 465 -39.53 -40.69 6.77
CA SER A 465 -39.59 -41.42 5.50
C SER A 465 -39.94 -42.89 5.69
N SER A 466 -40.43 -43.54 4.65
CA SER A 466 -40.63 -44.99 4.62
C SER A 466 -39.33 -45.79 4.74
N LEU A 467 -38.16 -45.15 4.61
CA LEU A 467 -36.86 -45.80 4.77
C LEU A 467 -36.57 -46.15 6.23
N ALA A 468 -37.19 -45.49 7.21
CA ALA A 468 -36.94 -45.74 8.63
C ALA A 468 -37.30 -47.17 9.09
N SER A 469 -38.22 -47.84 8.39
CA SER A 469 -38.61 -49.24 8.69
C SER A 469 -37.78 -50.28 7.95
N THR A 470 -37.01 -49.89 6.93
CA THR A 470 -36.30 -50.80 6.02
C THR A 470 -34.79 -50.62 6.02
N HIS A 471 -34.30 -49.44 6.41
CA HIS A 471 -32.90 -49.06 6.39
C HIS A 471 -32.40 -48.74 7.80
N GLN A 472 -31.09 -48.88 8.01
CA GLN A 472 -30.40 -48.34 9.17
C GLN A 472 -29.74 -46.99 8.84
N LEU A 473 -29.73 -46.07 9.80
CA LEU A 473 -29.03 -44.78 9.67
C LEU A 473 -27.60 -44.88 10.20
N LEU A 474 -26.62 -44.58 9.35
CA LEU A 474 -25.21 -44.52 9.72
C LEU A 474 -24.67 -43.10 9.56
N VAL A 475 -24.03 -42.56 10.59
CA VAL A 475 -23.62 -41.15 10.64
C VAL A 475 -22.09 -41.04 10.71
N SER A 476 -21.48 -40.21 9.86
CA SER A 476 -20.05 -39.92 9.92
C SER A 476 -19.79 -38.42 9.89
N SER A 477 -18.96 -37.92 10.82
CA SER A 477 -18.47 -36.54 10.81
C SER A 477 -17.05 -36.43 10.25
N SER A 478 -16.51 -35.21 10.21
CA SER A 478 -15.14 -34.96 9.74
C SER A 478 -14.04 -35.39 10.72
N HIS A 479 -14.35 -35.64 12.00
CA HIS A 479 -13.34 -35.96 13.01
C HIS A 479 -13.99 -36.56 14.27
N ALA A 480 -13.32 -37.55 14.88
CA ALA A 480 -13.77 -38.24 16.09
C ALA A 480 -14.10 -37.33 17.29
N LYS A 481 -13.56 -36.10 17.34
CA LYS A 481 -13.84 -35.14 18.42
C LYS A 481 -15.30 -34.69 18.43
N TYR A 482 -16.05 -34.90 17.34
CA TYR A 482 -17.46 -34.53 17.23
C TYR A 482 -18.41 -35.70 17.52
N ASP A 483 -17.90 -36.90 17.79
CA ASP A 483 -18.75 -38.10 17.94
C ASP A 483 -19.71 -37.97 19.13
N HIS A 484 -19.31 -37.27 20.20
CA HIS A 484 -20.20 -36.95 21.32
C HIS A 484 -21.41 -36.11 20.88
N ILE A 485 -21.21 -35.11 20.01
CA ILE A 485 -22.29 -34.27 19.47
C ILE A 485 -23.26 -35.11 18.64
N LEU A 486 -22.72 -36.05 17.85
CA LEU A 486 -23.56 -36.96 17.05
C LEU A 486 -24.41 -37.84 17.97
N SER A 487 -23.80 -38.45 19.00
CA SER A 487 -24.47 -39.33 19.94
C SER A 487 -25.61 -38.61 20.66
N ASP A 488 -25.35 -37.41 21.19
CA ASP A 488 -26.35 -36.62 21.91
C ASP A 488 -27.56 -36.28 21.02
N LEU A 489 -27.32 -35.96 19.74
CA LEU A 489 -28.38 -35.64 18.78
C LEU A 489 -29.18 -36.86 18.35
N LEU A 490 -28.53 -38.01 18.16
CA LEU A 490 -29.18 -39.27 17.81
C LEU A 490 -30.15 -39.70 18.92
N THR A 491 -29.71 -39.64 20.19
CA THR A 491 -30.57 -39.93 21.35
C THR A 491 -31.70 -38.91 21.48
N LYS A 492 -31.39 -37.61 21.39
CA LYS A 492 -32.38 -36.54 21.55
C LYS A 492 -33.51 -36.61 20.51
N GLU A 493 -33.21 -36.99 19.28
CA GLU A 493 -34.18 -37.10 18.20
C GLU A 493 -34.80 -38.52 18.09
N GLY A 494 -34.52 -39.42 19.04
CA GLY A 494 -35.16 -40.74 19.13
C GLY A 494 -34.66 -41.75 18.10
N CYS A 495 -33.43 -41.60 17.59
CA CYS A 495 -32.83 -42.48 16.58
C CYS A 495 -31.73 -43.37 17.20
N GLU A 496 -32.05 -44.08 18.28
CA GLU A 496 -31.07 -44.84 19.10
C GLU A 496 -30.49 -46.07 18.38
N ASN A 497 -31.20 -46.62 17.39
CA ASN A 497 -30.74 -47.76 16.58
C ASN A 497 -29.69 -47.36 15.52
N SER A 498 -29.36 -46.07 15.39
CA SER A 498 -28.34 -45.58 14.46
C SER A 498 -26.93 -45.82 15.00
N ARG A 499 -25.92 -45.76 14.10
CA ARG A 499 -24.52 -45.91 14.50
C ARG A 499 -23.62 -44.81 13.95
N ILE A 500 -22.65 -44.42 14.76
CA ILE A 500 -21.59 -43.50 14.37
C ILE A 500 -20.47 -44.30 13.73
N ILE A 501 -20.10 -43.91 12.51
CA ILE A 501 -19.00 -44.49 11.75
C ILE A 501 -17.78 -43.58 11.87
N PRO A 502 -16.60 -44.13 12.23
CA PRO A 502 -15.37 -43.34 12.28
C PRO A 502 -15.07 -42.66 10.95
N PHE A 503 -14.57 -41.41 10.99
CA PHE A 503 -14.28 -40.62 9.79
C PHE A 503 -13.31 -41.32 8.81
N THR A 504 -12.45 -42.20 9.32
CA THR A 504 -11.49 -43.00 8.53
C THR A 504 -12.18 -44.02 7.61
N LEU A 505 -13.41 -44.43 7.96
CA LEU A 505 -14.22 -45.39 7.21
C LEU A 505 -15.32 -44.71 6.38
N ARG A 506 -15.31 -43.37 6.25
CA ARG A 506 -16.38 -42.66 5.52
C ARG A 506 -16.52 -43.10 4.06
N TYR A 507 -15.43 -43.46 3.37
CA TYR A 507 -15.51 -43.93 1.98
C TYR A 507 -16.07 -45.35 1.90
N GLN A 508 -15.82 -46.21 2.90
CA GLN A 508 -16.52 -47.49 3.03
C GLN A 508 -18.02 -47.27 3.19
N LEU A 509 -18.41 -46.29 4.03
CA LEU A 509 -19.80 -45.92 4.21
C LEU A 509 -20.45 -45.37 2.92
N MET A 510 -19.80 -44.41 2.24
CA MET A 510 -20.30 -43.85 0.97
C MET A 510 -20.49 -44.92 -0.10
N HIS A 511 -19.53 -45.83 -0.23
CA HIS A 511 -19.59 -46.91 -1.22
C HIS A 511 -20.67 -47.94 -0.89
N SER A 512 -20.94 -48.18 0.40
CA SER A 512 -21.85 -49.23 0.85
C SER A 512 -23.29 -48.77 1.08
N CYS A 513 -23.58 -47.47 0.99
CA CYS A 513 -24.92 -46.95 1.26
C CYS A 513 -25.76 -46.79 0.00
N ASP A 514 -27.05 -47.06 0.13
CA ASP A 514 -28.02 -46.88 -0.96
C ASP A 514 -28.30 -45.39 -1.19
N PHE A 515 -28.23 -44.60 -0.11
CA PHE A 515 -28.58 -43.19 -0.14
C PHE A 515 -27.80 -42.37 0.90
N ALA A 516 -27.38 -41.16 0.53
CA ALA A 516 -26.69 -40.22 1.43
C ALA A 516 -27.44 -38.90 1.65
N LEU A 517 -27.49 -38.46 2.89
CA LEU A 517 -27.89 -37.12 3.31
C LEU A 517 -26.64 -36.33 3.65
N ALA A 518 -26.26 -35.35 2.82
CA ALA A 518 -24.97 -34.68 2.93
C ALA A 518 -25.10 -33.16 3.06
N LYS A 519 -24.37 -32.58 4.00
CA LYS A 519 -24.27 -31.12 4.13
C LYS A 519 -23.53 -30.52 2.92
N CYS A 520 -23.98 -29.38 2.40
CA CYS A 520 -23.36 -28.75 1.23
C CYS A 520 -21.85 -28.45 1.40
N GLY A 521 -21.03 -28.88 0.43
CA GLY A 521 -19.59 -28.67 0.43
C GLY A 521 -18.83 -29.82 -0.20
N THR A 522 -17.57 -29.98 0.19
CA THR A 522 -16.64 -30.99 -0.36
C THR A 522 -17.18 -32.42 -0.28
N ILE A 523 -17.94 -32.74 0.76
CA ILE A 523 -18.53 -34.07 0.96
C ILE A 523 -19.46 -34.47 -0.20
N VAL A 524 -20.13 -33.51 -0.86
CA VAL A 524 -21.02 -33.79 -2.00
C VAL A 524 -20.21 -34.22 -3.22
N LEU A 525 -19.01 -33.66 -3.40
CA LEU A 525 -18.11 -34.12 -4.45
C LEU A 525 -17.56 -35.52 -4.12
N GLU A 526 -17.24 -35.79 -2.85
CA GLU A 526 -16.81 -37.13 -2.43
C GLU A 526 -17.89 -38.18 -2.68
N THR A 527 -19.15 -37.91 -2.30
CA THR A 527 -20.26 -38.84 -2.57
C THR A 527 -20.50 -39.05 -4.06
N ALA A 528 -20.40 -37.98 -4.88
CA ALA A 528 -20.49 -38.10 -6.33
C ALA A 528 -19.36 -38.96 -6.93
N LEU A 529 -18.12 -38.85 -6.42
CA LEU A 529 -17.00 -39.68 -6.85
C LEU A 529 -17.19 -41.17 -6.49
N HIS A 530 -17.92 -41.46 -5.42
CA HIS A 530 -18.32 -42.81 -5.03
C HIS A 530 -19.64 -43.28 -5.68
N GLN A 531 -20.22 -42.48 -6.58
CA GLN A 531 -21.49 -42.75 -7.26
C GLN A 531 -22.68 -42.94 -6.30
N THR A 532 -22.60 -42.33 -5.13
CA THR A 532 -23.63 -42.44 -4.09
C THR A 532 -24.78 -41.46 -4.36
N PRO A 533 -26.03 -41.92 -4.53
CA PRO A 533 -27.19 -41.03 -4.62
C PRO A 533 -27.28 -40.13 -3.37
N THR A 534 -27.35 -38.81 -3.56
CA THR A 534 -27.19 -37.85 -2.46
C THR A 534 -28.27 -36.76 -2.47
N ILE A 535 -28.96 -36.54 -1.34
CA ILE A 535 -29.73 -35.32 -1.07
C ILE A 535 -28.82 -34.35 -0.30
N VAL A 536 -28.74 -33.12 -0.82
CA VAL A 536 -27.91 -32.06 -0.22
C VAL A 536 -28.73 -31.24 0.75
N THR A 537 -28.27 -31.13 2.00
CA THR A 537 -28.85 -30.25 3.01
C THR A 537 -27.97 -29.01 3.23
N CYS A 538 -28.58 -27.82 3.31
CA CYS A 538 -27.89 -26.57 3.57
C CYS A 538 -28.70 -25.72 4.55
N LEU A 539 -28.38 -25.82 5.85
CA LEU A 539 -29.04 -25.03 6.90
C LEU A 539 -28.11 -23.96 7.44
N LEU A 540 -28.50 -22.70 7.21
CA LEU A 540 -27.81 -21.52 7.72
C LEU A 540 -28.24 -21.24 9.17
N GLY A 541 -27.35 -20.63 9.96
CA GLY A 541 -27.70 -20.15 11.30
C GLY A 541 -28.72 -19.01 11.26
N SER A 542 -29.39 -18.71 12.37
CA SER A 542 -30.44 -17.67 12.42
C SER A 542 -29.94 -16.29 11.99
N PHE A 543 -28.69 -15.94 12.32
CA PHE A 543 -28.06 -14.69 11.92
C PHE A 543 -27.71 -14.67 10.43
N ASP A 544 -27.15 -15.77 9.91
CA ASP A 544 -26.85 -15.91 8.48
C ASP A 544 -28.12 -15.92 7.62
N ASN A 545 -29.20 -16.52 8.12
CA ASN A 545 -30.53 -16.50 7.50
C ASN A 545 -31.13 -15.08 7.42
N PHE A 546 -30.86 -14.24 8.41
CA PHE A 546 -31.30 -12.85 8.39
C PHE A 546 -30.60 -12.07 7.27
N PHE A 547 -29.27 -12.21 7.13
CA PHE A 547 -28.52 -11.55 6.06
C PHE A 547 -28.76 -12.18 4.68
N SER A 548 -28.97 -13.51 4.59
CA SER A 548 -29.27 -14.17 3.32
C SER A 548 -30.60 -13.69 2.76
N LYS A 549 -31.63 -13.50 3.60
CA LYS A 549 -32.91 -12.89 3.17
C LYS A 549 -32.73 -11.48 2.59
N ILE A 550 -31.79 -10.69 3.12
CA ILE A 550 -31.47 -9.35 2.61
C ILE A 550 -30.67 -9.40 1.29
N HIS A 551 -29.82 -10.41 1.09
CA HIS A 551 -28.97 -10.53 -0.12
C HIS A 551 -29.64 -11.29 -1.28
N ILE A 552 -30.51 -12.26 -0.99
CA ILE A 552 -31.23 -13.06 -2.00
C ILE A 552 -32.26 -12.22 -2.77
N GLN A 553 -32.75 -11.11 -2.20
CA GLN A 553 -33.56 -10.14 -2.96
C GLN A 553 -32.79 -9.41 -4.08
N ASN A 554 -31.44 -9.45 -4.08
CA ASN A 554 -30.60 -8.70 -5.03
C ASN A 554 -29.68 -9.57 -5.88
N SER A 555 -29.77 -10.91 -5.81
CA SER A 555 -28.90 -11.78 -6.59
C SER A 555 -29.65 -13.00 -7.13
N SER A 556 -29.96 -12.94 -8.43
CA SER A 556 -30.38 -14.06 -9.26
C SER A 556 -29.29 -15.14 -9.21
N SER A 557 -29.39 -16.05 -8.24
CA SER A 557 -28.41 -17.11 -8.05
C SER A 557 -28.75 -18.26 -8.98
N CYS A 558 -27.79 -18.60 -9.85
CA CYS A 558 -27.84 -19.69 -10.81
C CYS A 558 -28.24 -21.01 -10.12
N ILE A 559 -29.41 -21.52 -10.48
CA ILE A 559 -29.75 -22.94 -10.37
C ILE A 559 -29.13 -23.58 -11.61
N PHE A 560 -28.04 -24.33 -11.44
CA PHE A 560 -27.67 -25.31 -12.47
C PHE A 560 -28.68 -26.44 -12.36
N SER A 561 -29.74 -26.37 -13.17
CA SER A 561 -30.55 -27.52 -13.52
C SER A 561 -29.71 -28.38 -14.47
N SER A 562 -29.38 -29.59 -14.04
CA SER A 562 -29.08 -30.69 -14.97
C SER A 562 -30.31 -31.02 -15.79
#